data_AF-A0A7V9IZ29-F1
#
_entry.id   AF-A0A7V9IZ29-F1
#
_cell.length_a   1.000
_cell.length_b   1.000
_cell.length_c   1.000
_cell.angle_alpha   90.00
_cell.angle_beta   90.00
_cell.angle_gamma   90.00
#
_symmetry.space_group_name_H-M   'P 1'
#
loop_
_entity.id
_entity.type
_entity.pdbx_description
1 polymer ?
#
loop_
_entity_poly.entity_id
_entity_poly.type
_entity_poly.pdbx_seq_one_letter_code
_entity_poly.pdbx_strand_id
1 'polypeptide(L)'
;WEEPAGSSVLVSVLLHPPAERRLPELSLVAALAVAETVELAVVLAAQVKWPNDVMLNRRKVAGILSELSDGTVVVGIGINVNQTRDQLPLGAPTEPASLRTATGTTYDRAVLLGSLLMRLERMYDVWLDAGLDGIYGGLGARDFLRGRRITADGEPATAVQILRDGRLEIETDSGEVKALESGEVLFAR
;
A
#
# COMPACT_ATOMS: atom_id res chain seq x y z
N TRP A 1 -6.70 13.76 5.04
CA TRP A 1 -7.51 12.91 4.16
C TRP A 1 -8.96 13.31 4.39
N GLU A 2 -9.56 14.07 3.47
CA GLU A 2 -10.96 14.50 3.58
C GLU A 2 -11.81 13.64 2.65
N GLU A 3 -12.94 13.13 3.16
CA GLU A 3 -13.79 12.19 2.43
C GLU A 3 -15.27 12.54 2.55
N PRO A 4 -16.01 12.48 1.44
CA PRO A 4 -17.47 12.51 1.50
C PRO A 4 -18.02 11.38 2.36
N ALA A 5 -19.11 11.65 3.07
CA ALA A 5 -19.78 10.63 3.87
C ALA A 5 -20.20 9.44 2.98
N GLY A 6 -19.81 8.23 3.38
CA GLY A 6 -20.15 7.00 2.67
C GLY A 6 -19.41 6.77 1.34
N SER A 7 -18.35 7.51 1.03
CA SER A 7 -17.55 7.24 -0.18
C SER A 7 -16.51 6.14 0.03
N SER A 8 -15.94 6.03 1.22
CA SER A 8 -14.69 5.30 1.47
C SER A 8 -14.80 4.27 2.59
N VAL A 9 -13.88 3.31 2.61
CA VAL A 9 -13.58 2.51 3.80
C VAL A 9 -12.43 3.20 4.52
N LEU A 10 -12.69 3.65 5.75
CA LEU A 10 -11.70 4.23 6.65
C LEU A 10 -11.72 3.41 7.94
N VAL A 11 -10.61 2.76 8.27
CA VAL A 11 -10.50 1.89 9.44
C VAL A 11 -9.13 2.03 10.08
N SER A 12 -9.08 1.99 11.41
CA SER A 12 -7.85 1.89 12.18
C SER A 12 -7.85 0.59 12.97
N VAL A 13 -6.77 -0.18 12.88
CA VAL A 13 -6.61 -1.47 13.57
C VAL A 13 -5.46 -1.36 14.55
N LEU A 14 -5.72 -1.66 15.82
CA LEU A 14 -4.72 -1.72 16.87
C LEU A 14 -4.07 -3.11 16.87
N LEU A 15 -2.75 -3.16 16.71
CA LEU A 15 -1.95 -4.38 16.70
C LEU A 15 -0.92 -4.35 17.81
N HIS A 16 -0.65 -5.51 18.40
CA HIS A 16 0.34 -5.70 19.47
C HIS A 16 1.45 -6.64 18.97
N PRO A 17 2.31 -6.17 18.04
CA PRO A 17 3.40 -6.98 17.52
C PRO A 17 4.48 -7.19 18.59
N PRO A 18 5.18 -8.33 18.59
CA PRO A 18 6.28 -8.57 19.51
C PRO A 18 7.50 -7.71 19.13
N ALA A 19 8.34 -7.39 20.12
CA ALA A 19 9.40 -6.38 20.01
C ALA A 19 10.50 -6.73 18.98
N GLU A 20 10.65 -8.01 18.63
CA GLU A 20 11.67 -8.50 17.69
C GLU A 20 11.29 -8.21 16.23
N ARG A 21 10.04 -7.83 15.95
CA ARG A 21 9.56 -7.59 14.59
C ARG A 21 9.86 -6.16 14.13
N ARG A 22 10.16 -5.99 12.84
CA ARG A 22 10.35 -4.67 12.23
C ARG A 22 8.99 -4.01 11.98
N LEU A 23 8.59 -3.14 12.89
CA LEU A 23 7.28 -2.47 12.85
C LEU A 23 6.98 -1.70 11.55
N PRO A 24 7.95 -1.07 10.85
CA PRO A 24 7.68 -0.45 9.54
C PRO A 24 7.15 -1.42 8.46
N GLU A 25 7.42 -2.72 8.58
CA GLU A 25 6.91 -3.74 7.65
C GLU A 25 5.38 -3.83 7.66
N LEU A 26 4.72 -3.45 8.77
CA LEU A 26 3.25 -3.52 8.89
C LEU A 26 2.52 -2.68 7.85
N SER A 27 3.13 -1.60 7.36
CA SER A 27 2.57 -0.83 6.24
C SER A 27 2.50 -1.65 4.96
N LEU A 28 3.50 -2.50 4.69
CA LEU A 28 3.53 -3.40 3.52
C LEU A 28 2.63 -4.62 3.72
N VAL A 29 2.56 -5.16 4.93
CA VAL A 29 1.61 -6.22 5.32
C VAL A 29 0.18 -5.77 5.03
N ALA A 30 -0.20 -4.58 5.52
CA ALA A 30 -1.53 -4.03 5.29
C ALA A 30 -1.75 -3.62 3.83
N ALA A 31 -0.74 -3.08 3.13
CA ALA A 31 -0.86 -2.77 1.71
C ALA A 31 -1.11 -4.02 0.86
N LEU A 32 -0.45 -5.14 1.17
CA LEU A 32 -0.71 -6.42 0.52
C LEU A 32 -2.13 -6.92 0.80
N ALA A 33 -2.62 -6.81 2.04
CA ALA A 33 -3.98 -7.19 2.41
C ALA A 33 -5.03 -6.37 1.64
N VAL A 34 -4.79 -5.06 1.51
CA VAL A 34 -5.64 -4.17 0.71
C VAL A 34 -5.57 -4.54 -0.77
N ALA A 35 -4.39 -4.80 -1.33
CA ALA A 35 -4.23 -5.18 -2.74
C ALA A 35 -5.02 -6.47 -3.07
N GLU A 36 -4.88 -7.52 -2.25
CA GLU A 36 -5.66 -8.76 -2.43
C GLU A 36 -7.17 -8.56 -2.25
N THR A 37 -7.57 -7.63 -1.37
CA THR A 37 -8.99 -7.28 -1.17
C THR A 37 -9.56 -6.60 -2.40
N VAL A 38 -8.83 -5.63 -2.94
CA VAL A 38 -9.21 -4.89 -4.15
C VAL A 38 -9.28 -5.84 -5.34
N GLU A 39 -8.26 -6.67 -5.56
CA GLU A 39 -8.24 -7.65 -6.66
C GLU A 39 -9.46 -8.58 -6.63
N LEU A 40 -9.83 -9.09 -5.46
CA LEU A 40 -11.01 -9.95 -5.35
C LEU A 40 -12.29 -9.18 -5.68
N ALA A 41 -12.40 -7.92 -5.25
CA ALA A 41 -13.59 -7.12 -5.45
C ALA A 41 -13.78 -6.67 -6.90
N VAL A 42 -12.69 -6.24 -7.57
CA VAL A 42 -12.76 -5.60 -8.90
C VAL A 42 -12.28 -6.47 -10.06
N VAL A 43 -11.67 -7.63 -9.77
CA VAL A 43 -11.09 -8.55 -10.79
C VAL A 43 -10.07 -7.83 -11.70
N LEU A 44 -9.28 -6.93 -11.11
CA LEU A 44 -8.18 -6.21 -11.76
C LEU A 44 -6.95 -6.31 -10.87
N ALA A 45 -5.76 -6.42 -11.49
CA ALA A 45 -4.50 -6.48 -10.76
C ALA A 45 -4.25 -5.19 -9.95
N ALA A 46 -4.08 -5.33 -8.65
CA ALA A 46 -3.68 -4.25 -7.76
C ALA A 46 -2.19 -4.38 -7.41
N GLN A 47 -1.51 -3.25 -7.30
CA GLN A 47 -0.07 -3.24 -7.04
C GLN A 47 0.22 -2.43 -5.78
N VAL A 48 1.25 -2.81 -5.04
CA VAL A 48 1.76 -2.09 -3.87
C VAL A 48 2.85 -1.13 -4.34
N LYS A 49 2.58 0.17 -4.22
CA LYS A 49 3.60 1.21 -4.37
C LYS A 49 4.20 1.46 -3.00
N TRP A 50 5.47 1.06 -2.86
CA TRP A 50 6.23 1.29 -1.64
C TRP A 50 6.21 2.79 -1.24
N PRO A 51 6.12 3.10 0.06
CA PRO A 51 6.04 2.15 1.18
C PRO A 51 4.61 1.73 1.58
N ASN A 52 3.57 2.40 1.09
CA ASN A 52 2.26 2.36 1.75
C ASN A 52 1.05 2.65 0.87
N ASP A 53 1.19 2.65 -0.44
CA ASP A 53 0.11 2.94 -1.38
C ASP A 53 -0.35 1.68 -2.11
N VAL A 54 -1.65 1.57 -2.37
CA VAL A 54 -2.19 0.57 -3.29
C VAL A 54 -2.66 1.24 -4.57
N MET A 55 -2.21 0.67 -5.68
CA MET A 55 -2.37 1.19 -7.03
C MET A 55 -3.30 0.30 -7.84
N LEU A 56 -4.18 0.92 -8.62
CA LEU A 56 -5.02 0.26 -9.59
C LEU A 56 -4.98 1.06 -10.89
N ASN A 57 -4.60 0.42 -12.01
CA ASN A 57 -4.39 1.10 -13.30
C ASN A 57 -3.51 2.35 -13.16
N ARG A 58 -2.37 2.23 -12.45
CA ARG A 58 -1.39 3.30 -12.18
C ARG A 58 -1.93 4.51 -11.39
N ARG A 59 -3.12 4.40 -10.79
CA ARG A 59 -3.72 5.43 -9.93
C ARG A 59 -3.86 4.90 -8.50
N LYS A 60 -3.68 5.77 -7.51
CA LYS A 60 -3.76 5.41 -6.09
C LYS A 60 -5.21 5.21 -5.68
N VAL A 61 -5.53 4.02 -5.18
CA VAL A 61 -6.87 3.66 -4.65
C VAL A 61 -6.91 3.48 -3.15
N ALA A 62 -5.76 3.29 -2.50
CA ALA A 62 -5.69 3.23 -1.05
C ALA A 62 -4.36 3.78 -0.52
N GLY A 63 -4.38 4.19 0.74
CA GLY A 63 -3.20 4.57 1.51
C GLY A 63 -3.22 3.91 2.89
N ILE A 64 -2.03 3.55 3.36
CA ILE A 64 -1.81 2.95 4.68
C ILE A 64 -0.94 3.89 5.49
N LEU A 65 -1.24 4.02 6.79
CA LEU A 65 -0.42 4.74 7.75
C LEU A 65 -0.26 3.86 8.99
N SER A 66 0.98 3.59 9.38
CA SER A 66 1.27 2.87 10.62
C SER A 66 1.91 3.83 11.62
N GLU A 67 1.28 4.01 12.77
CA GLU A 67 1.77 4.84 13.87
C GLU A 67 2.14 3.97 15.07
N LEU A 68 3.32 4.20 15.63
CA LEU A 68 3.86 3.46 16.78
C LEU A 68 3.71 4.30 18.06
N SER A 69 3.14 3.71 19.10
CA SER A 69 3.17 4.25 20.47
C SER A 69 3.35 3.12 21.47
N ASP A 70 4.36 3.21 22.33
CA ASP A 70 4.56 2.31 23.47
C ASP A 70 4.50 0.80 23.13
N GLY A 71 5.15 0.38 22.04
CA GLY A 71 5.19 -1.02 21.59
C GLY A 71 3.89 -1.51 20.92
N THR A 72 2.91 -0.63 20.74
CA THR A 72 1.66 -0.89 20.02
C THR A 72 1.65 -0.14 18.70
N VAL A 73 1.06 -0.75 17.66
CA VAL A 73 0.96 -0.13 16.34
C VAL A 73 -0.51 0.09 15.98
N VAL A 74 -0.86 1.31 15.59
CA VAL A 74 -2.14 1.61 14.96
C VAL A 74 -1.94 1.67 13.46
N VAL A 75 -2.58 0.75 12.74
CA VAL A 75 -2.58 0.73 11.27
C VAL A 75 -3.87 1.37 10.77
N GLY A 76 -3.77 2.60 10.29
CA GLY A 76 -4.82 3.30 9.57
C GLY A 76 -4.84 2.90 8.10
N ILE A 77 -6.00 2.51 7.60
CA ILE A 77 -6.23 2.08 6.21
C ILE A 77 -7.38 2.90 5.63
N GLY A 78 -7.10 3.59 4.52
CA GLY A 78 -8.10 4.30 3.74
C GLY A 78 -8.19 3.73 2.32
N ILE A 79 -9.37 3.25 1.92
CA ILE A 79 -9.66 2.77 0.56
C ILE A 79 -10.70 3.68 -0.08
N ASN A 80 -10.37 4.24 -1.24
CA ASN A 80 -11.28 4.99 -2.08
C ASN A 80 -12.23 4.03 -2.80
N VAL A 81 -13.51 4.00 -2.41
CA VAL A 81 -14.48 3.03 -2.94
C VAL A 81 -15.40 3.65 -3.98
N ASN A 82 -16.27 4.56 -3.57
CA ASN A 82 -17.41 5.05 -4.34
C ASN A 82 -17.34 6.53 -4.72
N GLN A 83 -16.23 7.22 -4.42
CA GLN A 83 -16.01 8.61 -4.84
C GLN A 83 -16.20 8.74 -6.35
N THR A 84 -16.83 9.82 -6.79
CA THR A 84 -16.77 10.30 -8.17
C THR A 84 -15.45 11.02 -8.45
N ARG A 85 -15.18 11.35 -9.72
CA ARG A 85 -13.93 12.03 -10.09
C ARG A 85 -13.80 13.41 -9.46
N ASP A 86 -14.89 14.14 -9.33
CA ASP A 86 -14.98 15.47 -8.69
C ASP A 86 -14.80 15.42 -7.16
N GLN A 87 -14.99 14.25 -6.55
CA GLN A 87 -14.79 14.02 -5.12
C GLN A 87 -13.37 13.58 -4.75
N LEU A 88 -12.51 13.30 -5.73
CA LEU A 88 -11.12 12.91 -5.51
C LEU A 88 -10.21 14.16 -5.50
N PRO A 89 -9.13 14.16 -4.70
CA PRO A 89 -8.27 15.33 -4.58
C PRO A 89 -7.60 15.67 -5.90
N LEU A 90 -7.58 16.96 -6.24
CA LEU A 90 -6.84 17.49 -7.38
C LEU A 90 -5.39 17.75 -7.00
N GLY A 91 -4.47 17.59 -7.96
CA GLY A 91 -3.06 17.96 -7.78
C GLY A 91 -2.23 17.04 -6.86
N ALA A 92 -2.75 15.86 -6.46
CA ALA A 92 -1.97 14.90 -5.70
C ALA A 92 -0.75 14.40 -6.51
N PRO A 93 0.42 14.17 -5.87
CA PRO A 93 1.63 13.71 -6.56
C PRO A 93 1.41 12.42 -7.35
N THR A 94 0.67 11.49 -6.76
CA THR A 94 0.15 10.30 -7.43
C THR A 94 -1.32 10.51 -7.75
N GLU A 95 -1.72 10.26 -9.00
CA GLU A 95 -3.10 10.46 -9.42
C GLU A 95 -4.06 9.56 -8.62
N PRO A 96 -5.09 10.12 -7.97
CA PRO A 96 -6.03 9.32 -7.19
C PRO A 96 -7.12 8.70 -8.08
N ALA A 97 -7.59 7.54 -7.65
CA ALA A 97 -8.79 6.88 -8.14
C ALA A 97 -9.57 6.28 -6.96
N SER A 98 -10.86 6.06 -7.16
CA SER A 98 -11.67 5.13 -6.39
C SER A 98 -11.94 3.86 -7.20
N LEU A 99 -12.35 2.78 -6.54
CA LEU A 99 -12.80 1.56 -7.22
C LEU A 99 -13.88 1.88 -8.26
N ARG A 100 -14.80 2.80 -7.94
CA ARG A 100 -15.83 3.29 -8.87
C ARG A 100 -15.24 3.99 -10.09
N THR A 101 -14.31 4.93 -9.91
CA THR A 101 -13.69 5.60 -11.08
C THR A 101 -12.78 4.67 -11.90
N ALA A 102 -12.34 3.55 -11.31
CA ALA A 102 -11.52 2.57 -12.01
C ALA A 102 -12.35 1.56 -12.82
N THR A 103 -13.59 1.29 -12.41
CA THR A 103 -14.40 0.19 -12.96
C THR A 103 -15.76 0.61 -13.51
N GLY A 104 -16.25 1.79 -13.14
CA GLY A 104 -17.57 2.29 -13.52
C GLY A 104 -18.72 1.82 -12.61
N THR A 105 -18.45 0.98 -11.61
CA THR A 105 -19.48 0.39 -10.73
C THR A 105 -19.30 0.80 -9.26
N THR A 106 -20.35 0.66 -8.45
CA THR A 106 -20.28 0.89 -7.01
C THR A 106 -20.07 -0.41 -6.24
N TYR A 107 -19.42 -0.33 -5.09
CA TYR A 107 -19.12 -1.47 -4.24
C TYR A 107 -19.70 -1.32 -2.84
N ASP A 108 -20.10 -2.43 -2.24
CA ASP A 108 -20.51 -2.49 -0.85
C ASP A 108 -19.27 -2.36 0.06
N ARG A 109 -19.24 -1.28 0.85
CA ARG A 109 -18.13 -0.95 1.74
C ARG A 109 -18.02 -1.91 2.92
N ALA A 110 -19.14 -2.45 3.40
CA ALA A 110 -19.13 -3.40 4.52
C ALA A 110 -18.56 -4.75 4.06
N VAL A 111 -18.92 -5.20 2.85
CA VAL A 111 -18.33 -6.40 2.25
C VAL A 111 -16.82 -6.23 2.03
N LEU A 112 -16.40 -5.07 1.51
CA LEU A 112 -14.97 -4.74 1.35
C LEU A 112 -14.23 -4.74 2.69
N LEU A 113 -14.80 -4.12 3.73
CA LEU A 113 -14.19 -4.07 5.06
C LEU A 113 -14.04 -5.49 5.66
N GLY A 114 -15.08 -6.32 5.59
CA GLY A 114 -14.99 -7.71 6.08
C GLY A 114 -13.92 -8.50 5.33
N SER A 115 -13.87 -8.36 4.00
CA SER A 115 -12.85 -8.99 3.14
C SER A 115 -11.42 -8.54 3.45
N LEU A 116 -11.25 -7.24 3.77
CA LEU A 116 -9.99 -6.64 4.21
C LEU A 116 -9.53 -7.21 5.55
N LEU A 117 -10.39 -7.22 6.56
CA LEU A 117 -10.01 -7.65 7.91
C LEU A 117 -9.58 -9.11 7.94
N MET A 118 -10.27 -10.00 7.20
CA MET A 118 -9.85 -11.41 7.08
C MET A 118 -8.46 -11.57 6.44
N ARG A 119 -8.14 -10.75 5.43
CA ARG A 119 -6.82 -10.80 4.78
C ARG A 119 -5.74 -10.19 5.64
N LEU A 120 -6.05 -9.09 6.33
CA LEU A 120 -5.13 -8.44 7.24
C LEU A 120 -4.74 -9.38 8.38
N GLU A 121 -5.72 -10.05 9.00
CA GLU A 121 -5.48 -11.07 10.03
C GLU A 121 -4.57 -12.18 9.51
N ARG A 122 -4.93 -12.80 8.37
CA ARG A 122 -4.11 -13.86 7.75
C ARG A 122 -2.66 -13.42 7.49
N MET A 123 -2.46 -12.22 6.94
CA MET A 123 -1.11 -11.73 6.63
C MET A 123 -0.34 -11.34 7.88
N TYR A 124 -1.03 -10.79 8.88
CA TYR A 124 -0.45 -10.49 10.18
C TYR A 124 0.04 -11.77 10.86
N ASP A 125 -0.74 -12.85 10.85
CA ASP A 125 -0.33 -14.14 11.41
C ASP A 125 0.89 -14.72 10.69
N VAL A 126 0.92 -14.70 9.36
CA VAL A 126 2.09 -15.15 8.58
C VAL A 126 3.31 -14.28 8.89
N TRP A 127 3.12 -12.97 9.01
CA TRP A 127 4.19 -12.03 9.36
C TRP A 127 4.68 -12.21 10.81
N LEU A 128 3.80 -12.55 11.74
CA LEU A 128 4.18 -12.87 13.12
C LEU A 128 5.07 -14.11 13.22
N ASP A 129 4.94 -15.06 12.29
CA ASP A 129 5.75 -16.29 12.26
C ASP A 129 7.04 -16.11 11.44
N ALA A 130 6.93 -15.61 10.21
CA ALA A 130 8.04 -15.59 9.24
C ALA A 130 8.50 -14.18 8.82
N GLY A 131 7.94 -13.12 9.40
CA GLY A 131 8.23 -11.74 9.00
C GLY A 131 7.75 -11.46 7.57
N LEU A 132 8.30 -10.42 6.95
CA LEU A 132 7.93 -10.08 5.57
C LEU A 132 8.29 -11.19 4.57
N ASP A 133 9.28 -12.05 4.90
CA ASP A 133 9.67 -13.18 4.07
C ASP A 133 8.51 -14.14 3.80
N GLY A 134 7.68 -14.41 4.82
CA GLY A 134 6.51 -15.29 4.73
C GLY A 134 5.43 -14.80 3.76
N ILE A 135 5.35 -13.49 3.52
CA ILE A 135 4.40 -12.89 2.57
C ILE A 135 5.06 -12.39 1.29
N TYR A 136 6.39 -12.53 1.16
CA TYR A 136 7.16 -11.91 0.09
C TYR A 136 6.73 -12.36 -1.31
N GLY A 137 6.30 -13.62 -1.46
CA GLY A 137 5.77 -14.11 -2.75
C GLY A 137 4.57 -13.29 -3.24
N GLY A 138 3.66 -12.92 -2.34
CA GLY A 138 2.51 -12.07 -2.65
C GLY A 138 2.88 -10.60 -2.86
N LEU A 139 3.78 -10.09 -2.03
CA LEU A 139 4.26 -8.70 -2.09
C LEU A 139 5.10 -8.42 -3.33
N GLY A 140 6.13 -9.21 -3.58
CA GLY A 140 7.05 -9.04 -4.70
C GLY A 140 6.37 -9.17 -6.06
N ALA A 141 5.33 -10.02 -6.18
CA ALA A 141 4.52 -10.12 -7.38
C ALA A 141 3.67 -8.86 -7.66
N ARG A 142 3.44 -8.03 -6.64
CA ARG A 142 2.65 -6.79 -6.69
C ARG A 142 3.51 -5.54 -6.57
N ASP A 143 4.83 -5.65 -6.61
CA ASP A 143 5.72 -4.50 -6.53
C ASP A 143 5.48 -3.55 -7.71
N PHE A 144 4.86 -2.40 -7.41
CA PHE A 144 4.51 -1.41 -8.42
C PHE A 144 5.74 -0.75 -9.02
N LEU A 145 6.78 -0.52 -8.22
CA LEU A 145 7.92 0.31 -8.61
C LEU A 145 9.02 -0.49 -9.31
N ARG A 146 9.04 -1.81 -9.17
CA ARG A 146 10.00 -2.71 -9.83
C ARG A 146 10.30 -2.35 -11.28
N GLY A 147 11.56 -2.08 -11.57
CA GLY A 147 12.09 -1.73 -12.89
C GLY A 147 11.69 -0.35 -13.41
N ARG A 148 11.03 0.49 -12.61
CA ARG A 148 10.58 1.83 -13.04
C ARG A 148 11.62 2.90 -12.72
N ARG A 149 11.67 3.91 -13.59
CA ARG A 149 12.34 5.18 -13.28
C ARG A 149 11.52 5.98 -12.27
N ILE A 150 12.20 6.44 -11.24
CA ILE A 150 11.64 7.11 -10.09
C ILE A 150 12.47 8.34 -9.73
N THR A 151 11.90 9.18 -8.87
CA THR A 151 12.62 10.19 -8.11
C THR A 151 12.48 9.83 -6.64
N ALA A 152 13.61 9.56 -5.98
CA ALA A 152 13.69 9.27 -4.55
C ALA A 152 14.51 10.38 -3.88
N ASP A 153 13.94 11.02 -2.85
CA ASP A 153 14.57 12.12 -2.13
C ASP A 153 15.10 13.26 -3.04
N GLY A 154 14.39 13.50 -4.16
CA GLY A 154 14.75 14.54 -5.14
C GLY A 154 15.73 14.09 -6.22
N GLU A 155 16.32 12.91 -6.10
CA GLU A 155 17.33 12.38 -7.05
C GLU A 155 16.72 11.31 -7.98
N PRO A 156 17.10 11.29 -9.27
CA PRO A 156 16.65 10.26 -10.21
C PRO A 156 17.30 8.90 -9.91
N ALA A 157 16.49 7.85 -9.97
CA ALA A 157 16.93 6.48 -9.77
C ALA A 157 16.03 5.48 -10.51
N THR A 158 16.44 4.22 -10.52
CA THR A 158 15.62 3.08 -10.93
C THR A 158 15.27 2.26 -9.69
N ALA A 159 13.98 2.01 -9.45
CA ALA A 159 13.57 1.08 -8.39
C ALA A 159 13.85 -0.35 -8.85
N VAL A 160 14.67 -1.08 -8.08
CA VAL A 160 15.03 -2.46 -8.38
C VAL A 160 13.93 -3.39 -7.85
N GLN A 161 13.68 -3.35 -6.54
CA GLN A 161 12.67 -4.17 -5.89
C GLN A 161 12.43 -3.74 -4.44
N ILE A 162 11.28 -4.11 -3.89
CA ILE A 162 11.10 -4.21 -2.44
C ILE A 162 11.92 -5.40 -1.94
N LEU A 163 12.79 -5.18 -0.95
CA LEU A 163 13.60 -6.21 -0.29
C LEU A 163 12.78 -7.02 0.71
N ARG A 164 13.29 -8.19 1.09
CA ARG A 164 12.66 -9.09 2.07
C ARG A 164 12.60 -8.54 3.49
N ASP A 165 13.26 -7.42 3.74
CA ASP A 165 13.20 -6.67 5.00
C ASP A 165 12.32 -5.41 4.89
N GLY A 166 11.65 -5.20 3.75
CA GLY A 166 10.69 -4.11 3.53
C GLY A 166 11.30 -2.82 2.99
N ARG A 167 12.62 -2.72 2.83
CA ARG A 167 13.25 -1.55 2.19
C ARG A 167 13.04 -1.54 0.69
N LEU A 168 13.10 -0.37 0.07
CA LEU A 168 13.14 -0.26 -1.40
C LEU A 168 14.58 -0.19 -1.88
N GLU A 169 15.01 -1.19 -2.63
CA GLU A 169 16.30 -1.17 -3.35
C GLU A 169 16.18 -0.29 -4.59
N ILE A 170 17.10 0.65 -4.74
CA ILE A 170 17.21 1.56 -5.87
C ILE A 170 18.62 1.55 -6.45
N GLU A 171 18.73 1.84 -7.74
CA GLU A 171 19.99 2.07 -8.43
C GLU A 171 20.01 3.52 -8.95
N THR A 172 21.00 4.30 -8.53
CA THR A 172 21.17 5.69 -8.97
C THR A 172 21.76 5.77 -10.38
N ASP A 173 21.71 6.94 -11.00
CA ASP A 173 22.33 7.15 -12.33
C ASP A 173 23.86 7.02 -12.33
N SER A 174 24.49 7.07 -11.16
CA SER A 174 25.91 6.77 -10.99
C SER A 174 26.22 5.26 -10.85
N GLY A 175 25.19 4.40 -10.90
CA GLY A 175 25.32 2.95 -10.70
C GLY A 175 25.45 2.53 -9.24
N GLU A 176 25.18 3.43 -8.28
CA GLU A 176 25.22 3.10 -6.85
C GLU A 176 23.91 2.43 -6.44
N VAL A 177 23.99 1.29 -5.74
CA VAL A 177 22.82 0.58 -5.20
C VAL A 177 22.60 0.98 -3.75
N LYS A 178 21.37 1.43 -3.42
CA LYS A 178 20.95 1.87 -2.09
C LYS A 178 19.65 1.19 -1.67
N ALA A 179 19.46 1.04 -0.36
CA ALA A 179 18.20 0.57 0.21
C ALA A 179 17.54 1.69 1.05
N LEU A 180 16.35 2.12 0.65
CA LEU A 180 15.58 3.15 1.34
C LEU A 180 14.72 2.53 2.44
N GLU A 181 14.77 3.09 3.66
CA GLU A 181 13.95 2.67 4.81
C GLU A 181 12.57 3.32 4.82
N SER A 182 12.49 4.57 4.36
CA SER A 182 11.29 5.39 4.28
C SER A 182 11.52 6.50 3.28
N GLY A 183 10.45 7.07 2.72
CA GLY A 183 10.57 8.25 1.86
C GLY A 183 9.40 8.39 0.91
N GLU A 184 9.30 9.58 0.30
CA GLU A 184 8.38 9.81 -0.81
C GLU A 184 9.07 9.43 -2.12
N VAL A 185 8.45 8.52 -2.87
CA VAL A 185 8.93 8.11 -4.19
C VAL A 185 7.92 8.52 -5.25
N LEU A 186 8.38 9.32 -6.21
CA LEU A 186 7.64 9.72 -7.39
C LEU A 186 8.03 8.83 -8.58
N PHE A 187 7.11 8.60 -9.51
CA PHE A 187 7.37 7.80 -10.71
C PHE A 187 6.88 8.55 -11.95
N ALA A 188 7.54 8.33 -13.09
CA ALA A 188 7.12 8.91 -14.35
C ALA A 188 5.79 8.29 -14.84
N ARG A 189 4.90 9.14 -15.35
CA ARG A 189 3.62 8.72 -15.97
C ARG A 189 3.86 8.05 -17.32
#